data_AF-A0A0G1ME00-F1
#
_entry.id   AF-A0A0G1ME00-F1
#
_cell.length_a   1.000
_cell.length_b   1.000
_cell.length_c   1.000
_cell.angle_alpha   90.00
_cell.angle_beta   90.00
_cell.angle_gamma   90.00
#
_symmetry.space_group_name_H-M   'P 1'
#
loop_
_entity.id
_entity.type
_entity.pdbx_description
1 polymer ?
#
loop_
_entity_poly.entity_id
_entity_poly.type
_entity_poly.pdbx_seq_one_letter_code
_entity_poly.pdbx_strand_id
1 'polypeptide(L)'
;MRSILFSTVVGVLIVATTFWYVGTSAICPVPISYRLGEVDERFPISIAEAHEVLAAAEAVWEGELNRDLFVYDESSDFTVNFIYDERQQMASTEEEWRIELDQQEAESQKILSEVRQLAADISAAQDAFVVEKERYETRLTAYNNQVAAYNNAGGAPEAEFAALQKEQAELAEELARLVAIEQDIRRRADEVNELGETGNQLIELYNREVLQYNEIYGNIEQYTQGDYERERINVYKFSDTTELTKVIAHEFGHALGVGHVEGEGSLMYYLMEEQPDTISLSEEDTVAFLEECGSGNELSYEVRRIIRTALSYL
;
A
#
# COMPACT_ATOMS: atom_id res chain seq x y z
N MET A 1 71.26 32.82 -14.67
CA MET A 1 70.95 31.67 -13.78
C MET A 1 69.62 31.83 -13.03
N ARG A 2 69.36 32.92 -12.28
CA ARG A 2 68.11 33.09 -11.49
C ARG A 2 66.80 33.04 -12.31
N SER A 3 66.78 33.63 -13.51
CA SER A 3 65.59 33.64 -14.38
C SER A 3 65.24 32.28 -15.00
N ILE A 4 66.26 31.45 -15.27
CA ILE A 4 66.08 30.11 -15.82
C ILE A 4 65.55 29.19 -14.72
N LEU A 5 66.11 29.30 -13.50
CA LEU A 5 65.66 28.57 -12.31
C LEU A 5 64.22 28.92 -11.92
N PHE A 6 63.82 30.19 -12.03
CA PHE A 6 62.44 30.61 -11.77
C PHE A 6 61.46 30.02 -12.80
N SER A 7 61.82 30.06 -14.09
CA SER A 7 60.98 29.54 -15.17
C SER A 7 60.82 28.02 -15.10
N THR A 8 61.89 27.29 -14.73
CA THR A 8 61.80 25.83 -14.52
C THR A 8 60.98 25.47 -13.28
N VAL A 9 61.09 26.22 -12.18
CA VAL A 9 60.25 25.99 -10.99
C VAL A 9 58.78 26.24 -11.29
N VAL A 10 58.45 27.32 -12.00
CA VAL A 10 57.06 27.60 -12.41
C VAL A 10 56.54 26.53 -13.37
N GLY A 11 57.35 26.09 -14.34
CA GLY A 11 56.97 25.01 -15.25
C GLY A 11 56.71 23.68 -14.54
N VAL A 12 57.56 23.31 -13.57
CA VAL A 12 57.36 22.10 -12.75
C VAL A 12 56.13 22.22 -11.85
N LEU A 13 55.88 23.39 -11.27
CA LEU A 13 54.67 23.63 -10.47
C LEU A 13 53.41 23.54 -11.32
N ILE A 14 53.40 24.11 -12.53
CA ILE A 14 52.27 24.00 -13.46
C ILE A 14 52.04 22.54 -13.82
N VAL A 15 53.08 21.81 -14.25
CA VAL A 15 52.95 20.39 -14.62
C VAL A 15 52.48 19.55 -13.43
N ALA A 16 53.06 19.73 -12.25
CA ALA A 16 52.67 19.01 -11.05
C ALA A 16 51.24 19.34 -10.61
N THR A 17 50.82 20.61 -10.69
CA THR A 17 49.45 21.02 -10.38
C THR A 17 48.45 20.52 -11.43
N THR A 18 48.77 20.54 -12.72
CA THR A 18 47.92 19.91 -13.75
C THR A 18 47.85 18.40 -13.62
N PHE A 19 48.97 17.73 -13.32
CA PHE A 19 48.98 16.27 -13.15
C PHE A 19 48.21 15.86 -11.89
N TRP A 20 48.38 16.60 -10.79
CA TRP A 20 47.60 16.43 -9.58
C TRP A 20 46.12 16.78 -9.78
N TYR A 21 45.81 17.85 -10.50
CA TYR A 21 44.44 18.24 -10.83
C TYR A 21 43.77 17.18 -11.70
N VAL A 22 44.39 16.75 -12.80
CA VAL A 22 43.84 15.71 -13.70
C VAL A 22 43.74 14.35 -13.02
N GLY A 23 44.74 13.98 -12.21
CA GLY A 23 44.75 12.72 -11.47
C GLY A 23 43.74 12.66 -10.32
N THR A 24 43.15 13.80 -9.94
CA THR A 24 42.21 13.87 -8.82
C THR A 24 40.86 14.51 -9.13
N SER A 25 40.72 15.18 -10.28
CA SER A 25 39.46 15.70 -10.80
C SER A 25 38.47 14.60 -11.15
N ALA A 26 38.94 13.35 -11.24
CA ALA A 26 38.15 12.17 -11.57
C ALA A 26 37.61 11.39 -10.35
N ILE A 27 37.89 11.83 -9.11
CA ILE A 27 37.59 10.99 -7.93
C ILE A 27 36.15 11.16 -7.44
N CYS A 28 35.57 12.37 -7.48
CA CYS A 28 34.12 12.55 -7.22
C CYS A 28 33.67 13.96 -7.64
N PRO A 29 32.79 14.11 -8.66
CA PRO A 29 32.41 15.41 -9.21
C PRO A 29 31.30 16.11 -8.41
N VAL A 30 31.43 16.19 -7.08
CA VAL A 30 30.45 16.89 -6.23
C VAL A 30 30.73 18.40 -6.08
N PRO A 31 29.70 19.25 -5.89
CA PRO A 31 28.29 18.89 -6.01
C PRO A 31 27.88 18.61 -7.46
N ILE A 32 26.98 17.65 -7.67
CA ILE A 32 26.40 17.33 -8.97
C ILE A 32 25.20 18.24 -9.19
N SER A 33 25.30 19.15 -10.16
CA SER A 33 24.16 19.95 -10.59
C SER A 33 23.21 19.10 -11.42
N TYR A 34 21.90 19.18 -11.18
CA TYR A 34 20.89 18.44 -11.94
C TYR A 34 19.59 19.23 -12.08
N ARG A 35 18.72 18.81 -12.99
CA ARG A 35 17.35 19.35 -13.10
C ARG A 35 16.32 18.27 -13.31
N LEU A 36 15.07 18.65 -13.11
CA LEU A 36 13.95 17.87 -13.60
C LEU A 36 13.92 17.95 -15.14
N GLY A 37 13.90 16.78 -15.76
CA GLY A 37 13.89 16.61 -17.19
C GLY A 37 12.47 16.47 -17.74
N GLU A 38 12.28 15.52 -18.64
CA GLU A 38 10.94 15.15 -19.13
C GLU A 38 10.15 14.48 -18.00
N VAL A 39 8.90 14.92 -17.80
CA VAL A 39 7.93 14.22 -16.94
C VAL A 39 6.74 13.86 -17.80
N ASP A 40 6.59 12.58 -18.11
CA ASP A 40 5.43 12.12 -18.87
C ASP A 40 4.14 12.34 -18.04
N GLU A 41 3.18 13.06 -18.63
CA GLU A 41 1.92 13.44 -17.97
C GLU A 41 1.06 12.23 -17.51
N ARG A 42 1.39 11.02 -17.96
CA ARG A 42 0.71 9.78 -17.56
C ARG A 42 1.18 9.23 -16.21
N PHE A 43 2.29 9.72 -15.66
CA PHE A 43 2.65 9.38 -14.29
C PHE A 43 1.68 10.04 -13.30
N PRO A 44 1.33 9.37 -12.20
CA PRO A 44 0.46 9.92 -11.16
C PRO A 44 1.24 10.87 -10.22
N ILE A 45 2.00 11.83 -10.76
CA ILE A 45 2.79 12.79 -9.99
C ILE A 45 2.76 14.19 -10.63
N SER A 46 2.59 15.21 -9.80
CA SER A 46 2.74 16.60 -10.24
C SER A 46 4.21 17.03 -10.25
N ILE A 47 4.53 18.06 -11.05
CA ILE A 47 5.88 18.65 -11.06
C ILE A 47 6.32 19.10 -9.67
N ALA A 48 5.41 19.64 -8.86
CA ALA A 48 5.72 20.07 -7.50
C ALA A 48 6.10 18.88 -6.60
N GLU A 49 5.34 17.79 -6.65
CA GLU A 49 5.65 16.56 -5.91
C GLU A 49 6.96 15.94 -6.40
N ALA A 50 7.25 15.96 -7.70
CA ALA A 50 8.53 15.49 -8.22
C ALA A 50 9.71 16.29 -7.64
N HIS A 51 9.61 17.62 -7.50
CA HIS A 51 10.63 18.42 -6.84
C HIS A 51 10.78 18.09 -5.34
N GLU A 52 9.68 17.87 -4.63
CA GLU A 52 9.73 17.48 -3.22
C GLU A 52 10.42 16.13 -3.04
N VAL A 53 10.14 15.16 -3.91
CA VAL A 53 10.75 13.83 -3.89
C VAL A 53 12.24 13.89 -4.25
N LEU A 54 12.62 14.72 -5.24
CA LEU A 54 14.02 14.96 -5.59
C LEU A 54 14.80 15.52 -4.39
N ALA A 55 14.26 16.55 -3.72
CA ALA A 55 14.88 17.12 -2.53
C ALA A 55 14.96 16.13 -1.36
N ALA A 56 13.94 15.27 -1.19
CA ALA A 56 13.97 14.21 -0.19
C ALA A 56 15.07 13.18 -0.50
N ALA A 57 15.25 12.80 -1.77
CA ALA A 57 16.29 11.88 -2.20
C ALA A 57 17.70 12.45 -2.02
N GLU A 58 17.91 13.75 -2.26
CA GLU A 58 19.16 14.44 -1.92
C GLU A 58 19.45 14.32 -0.42
N ALA A 59 18.45 14.63 0.42
CA ALA A 59 18.60 14.67 1.87
C ALA A 59 18.98 13.32 2.48
N VAL A 60 18.63 12.20 1.85
CA VAL A 60 19.07 10.85 2.27
C VAL A 60 20.59 10.76 2.28
N TRP A 61 21.25 11.30 1.25
CA TRP A 61 22.71 11.31 1.17
C TRP A 61 23.32 12.45 1.98
N GLU A 62 22.79 13.67 1.83
CA GLU A 62 23.39 14.87 2.42
C GLU A 62 23.21 14.96 3.94
N GLY A 63 22.10 14.46 4.47
CA GLY A 63 21.77 14.52 5.89
C GLY A 63 22.73 13.69 6.75
N GLU A 64 23.00 12.45 6.34
CA GLU A 64 23.93 11.54 7.04
C GLU A 64 25.40 11.95 6.84
N LEU A 65 25.75 12.44 5.65
CA LEU A 65 27.12 12.81 5.30
C LEU A 65 27.48 14.25 5.68
N ASN A 66 26.50 15.09 6.01
CA ASN A 66 26.61 16.52 6.30
C ASN A 66 27.45 17.27 5.24
N ARG A 67 27.12 17.02 3.97
CA ARG A 67 27.80 17.57 2.79
C ARG A 67 26.77 17.90 1.71
N ASP A 68 26.96 19.03 1.04
CA ASP A 68 26.21 19.35 -0.18
C ASP A 68 26.79 18.51 -1.34
N LEU A 69 26.03 17.53 -1.80
CA LEU A 69 26.38 16.57 -2.84
C LEU A 69 25.62 16.82 -4.13
N PHE A 70 24.42 17.39 -4.05
CA PHE A 70 23.57 17.69 -5.19
C PHE A 70 23.12 19.14 -5.16
N VAL A 71 22.89 19.72 -6.33
CA VAL A 71 22.34 21.07 -6.47
C VAL A 71 21.32 21.09 -7.58
N TYR A 72 20.08 21.42 -7.25
CA TYR A 72 19.06 21.67 -8.26
C TYR A 72 19.38 22.94 -9.07
N ASP A 73 19.55 22.81 -10.38
CA ASP A 73 19.86 23.88 -11.33
C ASP A 73 19.16 23.62 -12.66
N GLU A 74 18.14 24.43 -12.98
CA GLU A 74 17.37 24.39 -14.24
C GLU A 74 18.20 24.43 -15.52
N SER A 75 19.45 24.89 -15.45
CA SER A 75 20.37 24.93 -16.60
C SER A 75 21.26 23.70 -16.73
N SER A 76 21.18 22.73 -15.81
CA SER A 76 22.00 21.54 -15.82
C SER A 76 21.71 20.61 -17.02
N ASP A 77 22.78 20.02 -17.56
CA ASP A 77 22.69 18.96 -18.55
C ASP A 77 22.30 17.60 -17.94
N PHE A 78 22.58 17.38 -16.65
CA PHE A 78 22.20 16.16 -15.94
C PHE A 78 20.73 16.21 -15.54
N THR A 79 19.95 15.24 -16.01
CA THR A 79 18.47 15.26 -15.89
C THR A 79 17.93 14.07 -15.14
N VAL A 80 16.88 14.27 -14.35
CA VAL A 80 16.02 13.18 -13.86
C VAL A 80 14.73 13.20 -14.68
N ASN A 81 14.48 12.15 -15.45
CA ASN A 81 13.33 12.04 -16.35
C ASN A 81 12.36 10.97 -15.84
N PHE A 82 11.06 11.14 -16.10
CA PHE A 82 10.02 10.16 -15.83
C PHE A 82 9.48 9.65 -17.16
N ILE A 83 9.89 8.44 -17.54
CA ILE A 83 9.61 7.85 -18.85
C ILE A 83 8.55 6.77 -18.70
N TYR A 84 7.33 7.06 -19.17
CA TYR A 84 6.21 6.13 -19.02
C TYR A 84 6.31 5.05 -20.09
N ASP A 85 6.58 3.83 -19.66
CA ASP A 85 6.59 2.64 -20.51
C ASP A 85 5.73 1.50 -19.93
N GLU A 86 5.89 0.31 -20.48
CA GLU A 86 5.17 -0.90 -20.06
C GLU A 86 5.31 -1.20 -18.56
N ARG A 87 6.39 -0.77 -17.89
CA ARG A 87 6.61 -0.99 -16.46
C ARG A 87 5.67 -0.16 -15.60
N GLN A 88 5.55 1.16 -15.84
CA GLN A 88 4.56 2.00 -15.15
C GLN A 88 3.14 1.59 -15.54
N GLN A 89 2.89 1.20 -16.78
CA GLN A 89 1.59 0.71 -17.21
C GLN A 89 1.17 -0.53 -16.40
N MET A 90 2.06 -1.52 -16.29
CA MET A 90 1.78 -2.71 -15.50
C MET A 90 1.56 -2.38 -14.02
N ALA A 91 2.39 -1.51 -13.43
CA ALA A 91 2.21 -1.06 -12.04
C ALA A 91 0.83 -0.40 -11.80
N SER A 92 0.41 0.46 -12.72
CA SER A 92 -0.87 1.16 -12.61
C SER A 92 -2.04 0.17 -12.74
N THR A 93 -1.94 -0.80 -13.67
CA THR A 93 -2.99 -1.84 -13.82
C THR A 93 -3.02 -2.82 -12.63
N GLU A 94 -1.87 -3.11 -12.04
CA GLU A 94 -1.76 -3.94 -10.84
C GLU A 94 -2.46 -3.27 -9.66
N GLU A 95 -2.19 -1.98 -9.46
CA GLU A 95 -2.82 -1.15 -8.43
C GLU A 95 -4.35 -1.14 -8.57
N GLU A 96 -4.85 -0.86 -9.77
CA GLU A 96 -6.28 -0.85 -10.06
C GLU A 96 -6.92 -2.20 -9.73
N TRP A 97 -6.30 -3.30 -10.14
CA TRP A 97 -6.83 -4.64 -9.87
C TRP A 97 -6.77 -4.99 -8.39
N ARG A 98 -5.71 -4.59 -7.67
CA ARG A 98 -5.61 -4.78 -6.22
C ARG A 98 -6.75 -4.06 -5.49
N ILE A 99 -7.05 -2.81 -5.88
CA ILE A 99 -8.17 -2.04 -5.33
C ILE A 99 -9.51 -2.76 -5.59
N GLU A 100 -9.70 -3.31 -6.79
CA GLU A 100 -10.90 -4.08 -7.11
C GLU A 100 -11.03 -5.35 -6.25
N LEU A 101 -9.93 -6.09 -6.04
CA LEU A 101 -9.88 -7.27 -5.16
C LEU A 101 -10.23 -6.92 -3.71
N ASP A 102 -9.68 -5.82 -3.18
CA ASP A 102 -9.99 -5.35 -1.82
C ASP A 102 -11.48 -5.02 -1.66
N GLN A 103 -12.08 -4.39 -2.68
CA GLN A 103 -13.52 -4.10 -2.69
C GLN A 103 -14.37 -5.37 -2.69
N GLN A 104 -14.00 -6.36 -3.53
CA GLN A 104 -14.70 -7.65 -3.59
C GLN A 104 -14.58 -8.44 -2.29
N GLU A 105 -13.41 -8.41 -1.65
CA GLU A 105 -13.21 -9.04 -0.35
C GLU A 105 -14.12 -8.39 0.69
N ALA A 106 -14.14 -7.06 0.77
CA ALA A 106 -14.97 -6.32 1.71
C ALA A 106 -16.47 -6.60 1.51
N GLU A 107 -16.94 -6.67 0.27
CA GLU A 107 -18.33 -7.03 -0.05
C GLU A 107 -18.67 -8.46 0.38
N SER A 108 -17.77 -9.42 0.10
CA SER A 108 -17.93 -10.82 0.52
C SER A 108 -18.00 -10.96 2.04
N GLN A 109 -17.12 -10.24 2.77
CA GLN A 109 -17.13 -10.24 4.23
C GLN A 109 -18.42 -9.65 4.81
N LYS A 110 -18.96 -8.60 4.18
CA LYS A 110 -20.24 -7.99 4.57
C LYS A 110 -21.39 -8.97 4.43
N ILE A 111 -21.51 -9.65 3.30
CA ILE A 111 -22.57 -10.65 3.06
C ILE A 111 -22.47 -11.80 4.07
N LEU A 112 -21.26 -12.30 4.34
CA LEU A 112 -21.05 -13.33 5.36
C LEU A 112 -21.50 -12.88 6.76
N SER A 113 -21.28 -11.61 7.09
CA SER A 113 -21.76 -11.04 8.36
C SER A 113 -23.29 -11.00 8.43
N GLU A 114 -23.95 -10.54 7.36
CA GLU A 114 -25.41 -10.48 7.27
C GLU A 114 -26.04 -11.88 7.36
N VAL A 115 -25.48 -12.87 6.66
CA VAL A 115 -25.91 -14.27 6.73
C VAL A 115 -25.83 -14.82 8.16
N ARG A 116 -24.69 -14.59 8.86
CA ARG A 116 -24.51 -15.05 10.25
C ARG A 116 -25.52 -14.40 11.19
N GLN A 117 -25.76 -13.10 11.03
CA GLN A 117 -26.71 -12.36 11.86
C GLN A 117 -28.13 -12.88 11.66
N LEU A 118 -28.58 -13.01 10.41
CA LEU A 118 -29.90 -13.53 10.10
C LEU A 118 -30.08 -14.97 10.59
N ALA A 119 -29.07 -15.83 10.43
CA ALA A 119 -29.10 -17.19 10.94
C ALA A 119 -29.26 -17.24 12.48
N ALA A 120 -28.55 -16.37 13.21
CA ALA A 120 -28.70 -16.24 14.66
C ALA A 120 -30.11 -15.76 15.05
N ASP A 121 -30.65 -14.77 14.35
CA ASP A 121 -31.99 -14.25 14.60
C ASP A 121 -33.08 -15.29 14.26
N ILE A 122 -32.86 -16.16 13.27
CA ILE A 122 -33.77 -17.27 12.94
C ILE A 122 -33.73 -18.32 14.05
N SER A 123 -32.53 -18.70 14.51
CA SER A 123 -32.36 -19.65 15.62
C SER A 123 -33.09 -19.15 16.87
N ALA A 124 -32.92 -17.89 17.24
CA ALA A 124 -33.60 -17.30 18.39
C ALA A 124 -35.13 -17.30 18.22
N ALA A 125 -35.63 -17.02 17.01
CA ALA A 125 -37.06 -17.07 16.71
C ALA A 125 -37.63 -18.49 16.77
N GLN A 126 -36.86 -19.50 16.34
CA GLN A 126 -37.24 -20.91 16.44
C GLN A 126 -37.36 -21.35 17.91
N ASP A 127 -36.39 -20.98 18.75
CA ASP A 127 -36.42 -21.29 20.18
C ASP A 127 -37.64 -20.64 20.87
N ALA A 128 -37.90 -19.37 20.57
CA ALA A 128 -39.08 -18.67 21.09
C ALA A 128 -40.39 -19.29 20.60
N PHE A 129 -40.46 -19.69 19.33
CA PHE A 129 -41.63 -20.36 18.75
C PHE A 129 -41.95 -21.68 19.45
N VAL A 130 -40.93 -22.49 19.77
CA VAL A 130 -41.11 -23.77 20.50
C VAL A 130 -41.75 -23.51 21.86
N VAL A 131 -41.26 -22.53 22.61
CA VAL A 131 -41.79 -22.18 23.94
C VAL A 131 -43.25 -21.69 23.85
N GLU A 132 -43.56 -20.78 22.92
CA GLU A 132 -44.93 -20.28 22.75
C GLU A 132 -45.90 -21.37 22.28
N LYS A 133 -45.43 -22.30 21.42
CA LYS A 133 -46.22 -23.45 20.99
C LYS A 133 -46.56 -24.39 22.15
N GLU A 134 -45.58 -24.73 22.99
CA GLU A 134 -45.81 -25.57 24.18
C GLU A 134 -46.80 -24.93 25.15
N ARG A 135 -46.71 -23.60 25.33
CA ARG A 135 -47.66 -22.84 26.15
C ARG A 135 -49.07 -22.89 25.57
N TYR A 136 -49.22 -22.67 24.26
CA TYR A 136 -50.49 -22.78 23.57
C TYR A 136 -51.10 -24.19 23.71
N GLU A 137 -50.32 -25.25 23.48
CA GLU A 137 -50.78 -26.64 23.60
C GLU A 137 -51.25 -26.98 25.02
N THR A 138 -50.55 -26.46 26.03
CA THR A 138 -50.95 -26.59 27.44
C THR A 138 -52.30 -25.91 27.71
N ARG A 139 -52.46 -24.66 27.26
CA ARG A 139 -53.72 -23.91 27.41
C ARG A 139 -54.88 -24.57 26.67
N LEU A 140 -54.65 -25.00 25.43
CA LEU A 140 -55.64 -25.69 24.61
C LEU A 140 -56.11 -26.99 25.27
N THR A 141 -55.18 -27.74 25.88
CA THR A 141 -55.51 -28.96 26.64
C THR A 141 -56.37 -28.64 27.86
N ALA A 142 -56.03 -27.60 28.63
CA ALA A 142 -56.81 -27.16 29.78
C ALA A 142 -58.24 -26.74 29.38
N TYR A 143 -58.35 -25.90 28.35
CA TYR A 143 -59.63 -25.48 27.77
C TYR A 143 -60.48 -26.68 27.34
N ASN A 144 -59.91 -27.62 26.57
CA ASN A 144 -60.63 -28.81 26.10
C ASN A 144 -61.13 -29.68 27.26
N ASN A 145 -60.33 -29.83 28.31
CA ASN A 145 -60.73 -30.57 29.52
C ASN A 145 -61.90 -29.88 30.24
N GLN A 146 -61.87 -28.55 30.35
CA GLN A 146 -62.94 -27.78 30.99
C GLN A 146 -64.26 -27.85 30.19
N VAL A 147 -64.19 -27.71 28.87
CA VAL A 147 -65.34 -27.88 27.97
C VAL A 147 -65.93 -29.29 28.10
N ALA A 148 -65.08 -30.34 28.12
CA ALA A 148 -65.54 -31.71 28.29
C ALA A 148 -66.22 -31.94 29.65
N ALA A 149 -65.69 -31.38 30.73
CA ALA A 149 -66.28 -31.47 32.06
C ALA A 149 -67.69 -30.85 32.11
N TYR A 150 -67.88 -29.66 31.54
CA TYR A 150 -69.20 -29.03 31.48
C TYR A 150 -70.17 -29.77 30.56
N ASN A 151 -69.71 -30.28 29.41
CA ASN A 151 -70.54 -31.10 28.53
C ASN A 151 -71.05 -32.36 29.24
N ASN A 152 -70.20 -33.01 30.04
CA ASN A 152 -70.59 -34.18 30.85
C ASN A 152 -71.55 -33.82 32.00
N ALA A 153 -71.47 -32.59 32.53
CA ALA A 153 -72.34 -32.09 33.59
C ALA A 153 -73.71 -31.59 33.08
N GLY A 154 -73.98 -31.66 31.77
CA GLY A 154 -75.22 -31.20 31.15
C GLY A 154 -75.24 -29.73 30.71
N GLY A 155 -74.08 -29.07 30.70
CA GLY A 155 -73.89 -27.70 30.24
C GLY A 155 -73.17 -26.80 31.25
N ALA A 156 -72.54 -25.74 30.75
CA ALA A 156 -71.91 -24.71 31.57
C ALA A 156 -72.93 -23.66 32.02
N PRO A 157 -72.82 -23.12 33.26
CA PRO A 157 -73.53 -21.89 33.66
C PRO A 157 -73.21 -20.72 32.72
N GLU A 158 -74.12 -19.76 32.59
CA GLU A 158 -73.99 -18.65 31.63
C GLU A 158 -72.66 -17.87 31.76
N ALA A 159 -72.22 -17.57 32.98
CA ALA A 159 -70.95 -16.88 33.22
C ALA A 159 -69.73 -17.70 32.79
N GLU A 160 -69.74 -19.01 33.04
CA GLU A 160 -68.66 -19.93 32.67
C GLU A 160 -68.64 -20.17 31.15
N PHE A 161 -69.82 -20.24 30.52
CA PHE A 161 -69.94 -20.33 29.08
C PHE A 161 -69.36 -19.08 28.39
N ALA A 162 -69.67 -17.89 28.89
CA ALA A 162 -69.10 -16.65 28.38
C ALA A 162 -67.57 -16.58 28.55
N ALA A 163 -67.04 -17.09 29.68
CA ALA A 163 -65.60 -17.18 29.91
C ALA A 163 -64.92 -18.14 28.91
N LEU A 164 -65.51 -19.32 28.68
CA LEU A 164 -65.02 -20.29 27.70
C LEU A 164 -65.05 -19.73 26.27
N GLN A 165 -66.09 -19.00 25.88
CA GLN A 165 -66.13 -18.33 24.58
C GLN A 165 -65.00 -17.31 24.41
N LYS A 166 -64.69 -16.56 25.47
CA LYS A 166 -63.57 -15.62 25.46
C LYS A 166 -62.23 -16.34 25.31
N GLU A 167 -62.01 -17.40 26.09
CA GLU A 167 -60.78 -18.19 26.00
C GLU A 167 -60.62 -18.87 24.63
N GLN A 168 -61.71 -19.36 24.04
CA GLN A 168 -61.72 -19.89 22.68
C GLN A 168 -61.23 -18.86 21.66
N ALA A 169 -61.71 -17.61 21.77
CA ALA A 169 -61.27 -16.52 20.89
C ALA A 169 -59.79 -16.17 21.11
N GLU A 170 -59.34 -16.09 22.35
CA GLU A 170 -57.92 -15.84 22.69
C GLU A 170 -57.00 -16.95 22.15
N LEU A 171 -57.40 -18.23 22.25
CA LEU A 171 -56.67 -19.37 21.70
C LEU A 171 -56.64 -19.36 20.16
N ALA A 172 -57.74 -18.93 19.52
CA ALA A 172 -57.78 -18.80 18.06
C ALA A 172 -56.83 -17.71 17.56
N GLU A 173 -56.76 -16.58 18.26
CA GLU A 173 -55.77 -15.53 17.96
C GLU A 173 -54.33 -15.97 18.21
N GLU A 174 -54.08 -16.72 19.29
CA GLU A 174 -52.76 -17.27 19.59
C GLU A 174 -52.30 -18.25 18.51
N LEU A 175 -53.18 -19.15 18.05
CA LEU A 175 -52.89 -20.04 16.93
C LEU A 175 -52.58 -19.27 15.66
N ALA A 176 -53.36 -18.23 15.34
CA ALA A 176 -53.10 -17.40 14.17
C ALA A 176 -51.73 -16.70 14.24
N ARG A 177 -51.33 -16.22 15.43
CA ARG A 177 -49.99 -15.65 15.65
C ARG A 177 -48.89 -16.69 15.48
N LEU A 178 -49.05 -17.90 16.04
CA LEU A 178 -48.07 -18.99 15.89
C LEU A 178 -47.88 -19.36 14.41
N VAL A 179 -48.96 -19.49 13.64
CA VAL A 179 -48.88 -19.76 12.18
C VAL A 179 -48.14 -18.64 11.45
N ALA A 180 -48.39 -17.37 11.80
CA ALA A 180 -47.67 -16.25 11.20
C ALA A 180 -46.17 -16.25 11.53
N ILE A 181 -45.79 -16.56 12.78
CA ILE A 181 -44.39 -16.70 13.19
C ILE A 181 -43.71 -17.85 12.44
N GLU A 182 -44.37 -19.00 12.31
CA GLU A 182 -43.82 -20.13 11.56
C GLU A 182 -43.56 -19.77 10.09
N GLN A 183 -44.50 -19.06 9.45
CA GLN A 183 -44.34 -18.59 8.07
C GLN A 183 -43.20 -17.58 7.94
N ASP A 184 -43.05 -16.65 8.89
CA ASP A 184 -41.96 -15.68 8.89
C ASP A 184 -40.59 -16.35 9.04
N ILE A 185 -40.46 -17.32 9.95
CA ILE A 185 -39.23 -18.11 10.13
C ILE A 185 -38.85 -18.82 8.83
N ARG A 186 -39.82 -19.45 8.14
CA ARG A 186 -39.57 -20.14 6.86
C ARG A 186 -39.11 -19.18 5.78
N ARG A 187 -39.81 -18.05 5.61
CA ARG A 187 -39.46 -17.01 4.64
C ARG A 187 -38.04 -16.49 4.86
N ARG A 188 -37.67 -16.21 6.12
CA ARG A 188 -36.33 -15.74 6.48
C ARG A 188 -35.27 -16.81 6.26
N ALA A 189 -35.60 -18.09 6.47
CA ALA A 189 -34.68 -19.19 6.17
C ALA A 189 -34.40 -19.30 4.65
N ASP A 190 -35.42 -19.11 3.82
CA ASP A 190 -35.25 -19.07 2.36
C ASP A 190 -34.36 -17.89 1.94
N GLU A 191 -34.59 -16.70 2.50
CA GLU A 191 -33.78 -15.50 2.27
C GLU A 191 -32.30 -15.70 2.65
N VAL A 192 -32.03 -16.36 3.79
CA VAL A 192 -30.66 -16.69 4.22
C VAL A 192 -29.99 -17.68 3.27
N ASN A 193 -30.73 -18.66 2.72
CA ASN A 193 -30.17 -19.60 1.75
C ASN A 193 -29.78 -18.89 0.45
N GLU A 194 -30.66 -18.03 -0.08
CA GLU A 194 -30.38 -17.23 -1.30
C GLU A 194 -29.19 -16.29 -1.11
N LEU A 195 -29.11 -15.61 0.03
CA LEU A 195 -27.99 -14.73 0.37
C LEU A 195 -26.69 -15.52 0.56
N GLY A 196 -26.77 -16.71 1.16
CA GLY A 196 -25.64 -17.63 1.30
C GLY A 196 -25.10 -18.14 -0.04
N GLU A 197 -25.98 -18.47 -0.98
CA GLU A 197 -25.59 -18.83 -2.36
C GLU A 197 -24.90 -17.68 -3.08
N THR A 198 -25.44 -16.46 -2.94
CA THR A 198 -24.82 -15.25 -3.49
C THR A 198 -23.43 -15.00 -2.89
N GLY A 199 -23.28 -15.13 -1.57
CA GLY A 199 -22.00 -15.00 -0.89
C GLY A 199 -20.97 -16.03 -1.37
N ASN A 200 -21.38 -17.29 -1.57
CA ASN A 200 -20.49 -18.32 -2.11
C ASN A 200 -20.00 -18.00 -3.53
N GLN A 201 -20.87 -17.48 -4.39
CA GLN A 201 -20.50 -17.09 -5.76
C GLN A 201 -19.48 -15.95 -5.77
N LEU A 202 -19.62 -14.96 -4.89
CA LEU A 202 -18.66 -13.86 -4.77
C LEU A 202 -17.30 -14.35 -4.26
N ILE A 203 -17.28 -15.26 -3.28
CA ILE A 203 -16.04 -15.87 -2.79
C ILE A 203 -15.34 -16.68 -3.90
N GLU A 204 -16.10 -17.43 -4.71
CA GLU A 204 -15.54 -18.16 -5.86
C GLU A 204 -14.97 -17.22 -6.94
N LEU A 205 -15.61 -16.08 -7.17
CA LEU A 205 -15.12 -15.04 -8.08
C LEU A 205 -13.82 -14.43 -7.52
N TYR A 206 -13.84 -13.95 -6.29
CA TYR A 206 -12.68 -13.38 -5.61
C TYR A 206 -11.48 -14.34 -5.63
N ASN A 207 -11.67 -15.62 -5.26
CA ASN A 207 -10.59 -16.60 -5.26
C ASN A 207 -9.99 -16.81 -6.66
N ARG A 208 -10.81 -16.74 -7.72
CA ARG A 208 -10.35 -16.86 -9.10
C ARG A 208 -9.55 -15.64 -9.53
N GLU A 209 -10.01 -14.44 -9.17
CA GLU A 209 -9.31 -13.21 -9.49
C GLU A 209 -8.00 -13.08 -8.73
N VAL A 210 -7.94 -13.50 -7.45
CA VAL A 210 -6.68 -13.61 -6.70
C VAL A 210 -5.71 -14.58 -7.36
N LEU A 211 -6.17 -15.73 -7.85
CA LEU A 211 -5.31 -16.66 -8.59
C LEU A 211 -4.78 -16.04 -9.88
N GLN A 212 -5.61 -15.31 -10.61
CA GLN A 212 -5.22 -14.64 -11.85
C GLN A 212 -4.26 -13.47 -11.59
N TYR A 213 -4.52 -12.69 -10.55
CA TYR A 213 -3.64 -11.64 -10.06
C TYR A 213 -2.26 -12.21 -9.72
N ASN A 214 -2.21 -13.29 -8.94
CA ASN A 214 -0.94 -13.95 -8.59
C ASN A 214 -0.23 -14.57 -9.80
N GLU A 215 -0.97 -15.08 -10.80
CA GLU A 215 -0.38 -15.60 -12.04
C GLU A 215 0.28 -14.49 -12.87
N ILE A 216 -0.36 -13.32 -12.95
CA ILE A 216 0.11 -12.19 -13.76
C ILE A 216 1.19 -11.39 -13.03
N TYR A 217 0.95 -11.04 -11.76
CA TYR A 217 1.77 -10.12 -10.98
C TYR A 217 2.66 -10.77 -9.93
N GLY A 218 2.37 -12.01 -9.51
CA GLY A 218 3.13 -12.69 -8.44
C GLY A 218 4.59 -13.06 -8.78
N ASN A 219 5.09 -12.70 -9.97
CA ASN A 219 6.50 -12.82 -10.36
C ASN A 219 7.01 -11.58 -11.14
N ILE A 220 6.27 -10.46 -11.11
CA ILE A 220 6.64 -9.22 -11.84
C ILE A 220 7.79 -8.47 -11.14
N GLU A 221 8.25 -8.95 -9.99
CA GLU A 221 9.26 -8.41 -9.07
C GLU A 221 10.70 -8.27 -9.63
N GLN A 222 10.91 -8.20 -10.95
CA GLN A 222 12.26 -8.14 -11.57
C GLN A 222 12.49 -6.96 -12.52
N TYR A 223 11.63 -5.94 -12.54
CA TYR A 223 11.79 -4.82 -13.47
C TYR A 223 12.59 -3.66 -12.88
N THR A 224 13.56 -3.16 -13.65
CA THR A 224 14.32 -1.92 -13.41
C THR A 224 13.36 -0.74 -13.21
N GLN A 225 13.31 -0.22 -11.97
CA GLN A 225 12.42 0.88 -11.56
C GLN A 225 12.95 2.25 -12.01
N GLY A 226 14.26 2.41 -12.01
CA GLY A 226 14.98 3.53 -12.60
C GLY A 226 16.35 3.09 -13.08
N ASP A 227 17.03 3.95 -13.84
CA ASP A 227 18.43 3.74 -14.20
C ASP A 227 19.22 5.05 -14.32
N TYR A 228 20.46 5.01 -13.84
CA TYR A 228 21.46 6.03 -14.09
C TYR A 228 22.26 5.72 -15.36
N GLU A 229 22.19 6.65 -16.31
CA GLU A 229 22.95 6.65 -17.56
C GLU A 229 23.81 7.91 -17.65
N ARG A 230 25.04 7.94 -17.10
CA ARG A 230 26.08 9.01 -17.19
C ARG A 230 25.66 10.48 -17.08
N GLU A 231 24.80 10.96 -17.97
CA GLU A 231 24.23 12.30 -18.08
C GLU A 231 22.72 12.35 -17.74
N ARG A 232 22.09 11.26 -17.32
CA ARG A 232 20.68 11.26 -16.89
C ARG A 232 20.35 10.15 -15.91
N ILE A 233 19.25 10.31 -15.21
CA ILE A 233 18.50 9.28 -14.53
C ILE A 233 17.14 9.18 -15.22
N ASN A 234 16.68 7.97 -15.52
CA ASN A 234 15.30 7.77 -15.93
C ASN A 234 14.57 6.96 -14.86
N VAL A 235 13.38 7.40 -14.51
CA VAL A 235 12.43 6.70 -13.65
C VAL A 235 11.36 6.10 -14.55
N TYR A 236 11.14 4.80 -14.39
CA TYR A 236 10.23 4.02 -15.23
C TYR A 236 9.02 3.48 -14.48
N LYS A 237 9.12 3.25 -13.16
CA LYS A 237 8.01 2.77 -12.32
C LYS A 237 8.14 3.29 -10.89
N PHE A 238 7.01 3.67 -10.29
CA PHE A 238 6.82 3.75 -8.84
C PHE A 238 5.33 3.59 -8.49
N SER A 239 5.06 3.09 -7.29
CA SER A 239 3.71 2.86 -6.73
C SER A 239 3.28 3.99 -5.80
N ASP A 240 4.24 4.59 -5.08
CA ASP A 240 4.02 5.77 -4.24
C ASP A 240 5.27 6.68 -4.14
N THR A 241 5.14 7.81 -3.45
CA THR A 241 6.23 8.80 -3.29
C THR A 241 7.40 8.28 -2.45
N THR A 242 7.16 7.34 -1.54
CA THR A 242 8.21 6.74 -0.70
C THR A 242 9.08 5.83 -1.55
N GLU A 243 8.47 4.96 -2.35
CA GLU A 243 9.17 4.13 -3.31
C GLU A 243 9.93 4.98 -4.32
N LEU A 244 9.30 6.03 -4.87
CA LEU A 244 9.97 6.95 -5.80
C LEU A 244 11.20 7.62 -5.16
N THR A 245 11.08 8.08 -3.91
CA THR A 245 12.21 8.69 -3.19
C THR A 245 13.37 7.70 -3.07
N LYS A 246 13.08 6.44 -2.76
CA LYS A 246 14.07 5.37 -2.66
C LYS A 246 14.77 5.11 -3.99
N VAL A 247 14.01 4.98 -5.08
CA VAL A 247 14.54 4.80 -6.45
C VAL A 247 15.48 5.95 -6.80
N ILE A 248 15.03 7.20 -6.66
CA ILE A 248 15.87 8.36 -7.02
C ILE A 248 17.11 8.44 -6.12
N ALA A 249 16.99 8.18 -4.82
CA ALA A 249 18.13 8.17 -3.90
C ALA A 249 19.15 7.10 -4.30
N HIS A 250 18.72 5.92 -4.73
CA HIS A 250 19.59 4.87 -5.24
C HIS A 250 20.33 5.31 -6.52
N GLU A 251 19.61 5.87 -7.50
CA GLU A 251 20.22 6.34 -8.75
C GLU A 251 21.16 7.55 -8.53
N PHE A 252 20.87 8.39 -7.53
CA PHE A 252 21.79 9.42 -7.05
C PHE A 252 23.08 8.82 -6.47
N GLY A 253 23.01 7.68 -5.77
CA GLY A 253 24.19 6.94 -5.36
C GLY A 253 25.07 6.53 -6.54
N HIS A 254 24.46 6.01 -7.61
CA HIS A 254 25.17 5.71 -8.86
C HIS A 254 25.77 6.96 -9.52
N ALA A 255 25.07 8.10 -9.48
CA ALA A 255 25.61 9.38 -9.96
C ALA A 255 26.84 9.85 -9.17
N LEU A 256 26.91 9.54 -7.87
CA LEU A 256 28.06 9.77 -7.01
C LEU A 256 29.22 8.77 -7.26
N GLY A 257 29.02 7.78 -8.11
CA GLY A 257 30.00 6.74 -8.44
C GLY A 257 29.87 5.48 -7.58
N VAL A 258 28.90 5.43 -6.68
CA VAL A 258 28.69 4.28 -5.77
C VAL A 258 28.06 3.12 -6.54
N GLY A 259 28.71 1.96 -6.50
CA GLY A 259 28.15 0.72 -7.05
C GLY A 259 27.18 0.04 -6.08
N HIS A 260 26.61 -1.10 -6.48
CA HIS A 260 25.79 -1.88 -5.56
C HIS A 260 26.62 -2.46 -4.41
N VAL A 261 26.00 -2.55 -3.22
CA VAL A 261 26.56 -3.20 -2.03
C VAL A 261 25.83 -4.51 -1.72
N GLU A 262 26.38 -5.35 -0.83
CA GLU A 262 25.87 -6.71 -0.58
C GLU A 262 24.68 -6.74 0.41
N GLY A 263 24.61 -5.81 1.36
CA GLY A 263 23.59 -5.84 2.41
C GLY A 263 22.19 -5.54 1.89
N GLU A 264 21.26 -6.49 2.07
CA GLU A 264 19.85 -6.40 1.64
C GLU A 264 19.08 -5.17 2.16
N GLY A 265 19.49 -4.63 3.31
CA GLY A 265 18.90 -3.42 3.90
C GLY A 265 19.57 -2.11 3.52
N SER A 266 20.60 -2.13 2.68
CA SER A 266 21.36 -0.95 2.22
C SER A 266 20.67 -0.28 1.05
N LEU A 267 20.66 1.05 0.98
CA LEU A 267 20.06 1.81 -0.12
C LEU A 267 20.60 1.32 -1.47
N MET A 268 21.91 1.09 -1.58
CA MET A 268 22.58 0.62 -2.79
C MET A 268 22.51 -0.90 -3.00
N TYR A 269 21.62 -1.62 -2.33
CA TYR A 269 21.39 -3.03 -2.64
C TYR A 269 20.74 -3.18 -4.02
N TYR A 270 21.17 -4.19 -4.79
CA TYR A 270 20.73 -4.35 -6.19
C TYR A 270 19.24 -4.71 -6.37
N LEU A 271 18.54 -5.10 -5.30
CA LEU A 271 17.09 -5.32 -5.27
C LEU A 271 16.43 -4.33 -4.30
N MET A 272 15.58 -3.45 -4.82
CA MET A 272 14.99 -2.34 -4.05
C MET A 272 13.83 -2.78 -3.12
N GLU A 273 13.19 -3.92 -3.43
CA GLU A 273 11.88 -4.33 -2.89
C GLU A 273 11.93 -4.88 -1.45
N GLU A 274 13.09 -5.37 -0.99
CA GLU A 274 13.26 -5.92 0.36
C GLU A 274 13.77 -4.89 1.39
N GLN A 275 13.93 -3.64 0.98
CA GLN A 275 14.43 -2.59 1.86
C GLN A 275 13.33 -2.00 2.76
N PRO A 276 13.65 -1.65 4.02
CA PRO A 276 12.68 -1.07 4.95
C PRO A 276 12.04 0.23 4.41
N ASP A 277 10.86 0.57 4.92
CA ASP A 277 10.14 1.82 4.59
C ASP A 277 10.92 3.08 5.01
N THR A 278 11.83 2.94 5.99
CA THR A 278 12.71 4.03 6.40
C THR A 278 13.87 4.14 5.41
N ILE A 279 13.91 5.25 4.68
CA ILE A 279 14.96 5.53 3.70
C ILE A 279 16.13 6.17 4.44
N SER A 280 17.22 5.42 4.62
CA SER A 280 18.45 5.89 5.26
C SER A 280 19.65 5.13 4.70
N LEU A 281 20.82 5.76 4.69
CA LEU A 281 22.06 5.08 4.33
C LEU A 281 22.44 4.05 5.39
N SER A 282 22.86 2.86 4.95
CA SER A 282 23.52 1.89 5.80
C SER A 282 24.99 2.26 6.03
N GLU A 283 25.64 1.53 6.93
CA GLU A 283 27.10 1.62 7.10
C GLU A 283 27.83 1.25 5.81
N GLU A 284 27.32 0.28 5.05
CA GLU A 284 27.91 -0.16 3.78
C GLU A 284 27.77 0.91 2.69
N ASP A 285 26.61 1.56 2.59
CA ASP A 285 26.39 2.68 1.65
C ASP A 285 27.36 3.83 1.96
N THR A 286 27.52 4.15 3.25
CA THR A 286 28.41 5.21 3.72
C THR A 286 29.87 4.88 3.42
N VAL A 287 30.31 3.65 3.67
CA VAL A 287 31.67 3.20 3.38
C VAL A 287 31.94 3.25 1.87
N ALA A 288 31.04 2.72 1.06
CA ALA A 288 31.17 2.74 -0.40
C ALA A 288 31.24 4.17 -0.95
N PHE A 289 30.41 5.08 -0.44
CA PHE A 289 30.52 6.50 -0.78
C PHE A 289 31.87 7.11 -0.38
N LEU A 290 32.39 6.80 0.82
CA LEU A 290 33.67 7.34 1.28
C LEU A 290 34.86 6.82 0.46
N GLU A 291 34.77 5.60 -0.08
CA GLU A 291 35.78 5.04 -0.99
C GLU A 291 35.84 5.81 -2.32
N GLU A 292 34.68 6.20 -2.86
CA GLU A 292 34.59 6.98 -4.10
C GLU A 292 34.87 8.48 -3.86
N CYS A 293 34.18 9.08 -2.88
CA CYS A 293 34.11 10.53 -2.70
C CYS A 293 34.93 11.11 -1.54
N GLY A 294 35.60 10.26 -0.75
CA GLY A 294 36.41 10.66 0.41
C GLY A 294 35.61 11.28 1.55
N SER A 295 36.27 11.60 2.68
CA SER A 295 35.61 12.11 3.91
C SER A 295 35.36 13.63 3.95
N GLY A 296 35.62 14.36 2.85
CA GLY A 296 35.37 15.81 2.73
C GLY A 296 36.27 16.73 3.57
N ASN A 297 37.04 16.21 4.53
CA ASN A 297 37.90 17.01 5.43
C ASN A 297 39.36 17.13 4.97
N GLU A 298 39.68 16.65 3.78
CA GLU A 298 41.04 16.75 3.25
C GLU A 298 41.29 18.13 2.61
N LEU A 299 42.47 18.71 2.85
CA LEU A 299 42.90 19.98 2.26
C LEU A 299 42.76 20.00 0.73
N SER A 300 42.85 18.82 0.10
CA SER A 300 42.64 18.58 -1.33
C SER A 300 41.21 18.91 -1.79
N TYR A 301 40.20 18.62 -0.96
CA TYR A 301 38.78 18.86 -1.23
C TYR A 301 38.44 20.35 -1.16
N GLU A 302 38.85 21.05 -0.09
CA GLU A 302 38.58 22.48 0.07
C GLU A 302 39.23 23.33 -1.03
N VAL A 303 40.45 22.97 -1.45
CA VAL A 303 41.12 23.64 -2.57
C VAL A 303 40.37 23.43 -3.89
N ARG A 304 39.79 22.24 -4.12
CA ARG A 304 38.98 21.96 -5.33
C ARG A 304 37.65 22.68 -5.31
N ARG A 305 36.96 22.73 -4.16
CA ARG A 305 35.70 23.47 -3.98
C ARG A 305 35.88 24.93 -4.37
N ILE A 306 36.92 25.59 -3.83
CA ILE A 306 37.23 26.99 -4.13
C ILE A 306 37.52 27.21 -5.63
N ILE A 307 38.25 26.30 -6.28
CA ILE A 307 38.56 26.40 -7.71
C ILE A 307 37.29 26.24 -8.57
N ARG A 308 36.45 25.24 -8.30
CA ARG A 308 35.20 25.03 -9.05
C ARG A 308 34.23 26.20 -8.88
N THR A 309 34.03 26.67 -7.65
CA THR A 309 33.20 27.86 -7.38
C THR A 309 33.72 29.09 -8.11
N ALA A 310 35.04 29.29 -8.22
CA ALA A 310 35.59 30.43 -8.96
C ALA A 310 35.40 30.30 -10.49
N LEU A 311 35.38 29.08 -11.02
CA LEU A 311 35.18 28.80 -12.45
C LEU A 311 33.71 28.87 -12.88
N SER A 312 32.76 28.57 -11.99
CA SER A 312 31.32 28.70 -12.30
C SER A 312 30.83 30.15 -12.35
N TYR A 313 31.66 31.13 -11.96
CA TYR A 313 31.40 32.58 -12.10
C TYR A 313 32.15 33.23 -13.29
N LEU A 314 32.82 32.44 -14.13
CA LEU A 314 33.53 32.88 -15.34
C LEU A 314 32.81 32.40 -16.60
#